data_AF-A0A2E8JFG3-F1
#
_entry.id   AF-A0A2E8JFG3-F1
#
_cell.length_a   1.000
_cell.length_b   1.000
_cell.length_c   1.000
_cell.angle_alpha   90.00
_cell.angle_beta   90.00
_cell.angle_gamma   90.00
#
_symmetry.space_group_name_H-M   'P 1'
#
loop_
_entity.id
_entity.type
_entity.pdbx_description
1 polymer ?
#
loop_
_entity_poly.entity_id
_entity_poly.type
_entity_poly.pdbx_seq_one_letter_code
_entity_poly.pdbx_strand_id
1 'polypeptide(L)'
;MSETNLTPKDAASRKAVAPVICYPTQRLPQPDLAFYRALRAAAKPSEAVLVPPREAATFSVPMGGFFRISSIEGPQVGDLNLWNAHNLSERFYSGKTRALHGTHLTTGDRMWSAFPHLRPLATIIEDTLDWYGIDEFGGSVHDVIGTRC
;
A
#
# COMPACT_ATOMS: atom_id res chain seq x y z
N MET A 1 6.20 -39.37 -11.45
CA MET A 1 5.35 -38.59 -12.37
C MET A 1 3.98 -38.53 -11.73
N SER A 2 3.51 -37.35 -11.28
CA SER A 2 2.25 -37.28 -10.52
C SER A 2 1.07 -37.52 -11.44
N GLU A 3 0.23 -38.49 -11.10
CA GLU A 3 -1.10 -38.64 -11.68
C GLU A 3 -1.88 -37.33 -11.46
N THR A 4 -2.27 -36.68 -12.55
CA THR A 4 -3.12 -35.49 -12.50
C THR A 4 -4.56 -35.92 -12.23
N ASN A 5 -5.21 -35.24 -11.28
CA ASN A 5 -6.63 -35.46 -11.01
C ASN A 5 -7.48 -35.22 -12.27
N LEU A 6 -8.48 -36.07 -12.50
CA LEU A 6 -9.41 -35.90 -13.61
C LEU A 6 -10.22 -34.61 -13.48
N THR A 7 -10.36 -33.89 -14.59
CA THR A 7 -11.21 -32.70 -14.66
C THR A 7 -12.68 -33.10 -14.52
N PRO A 8 -13.46 -32.54 -13.58
CA PRO A 8 -14.89 -32.80 -13.45
C PRO A 8 -15.69 -32.37 -14.70
N LYS A 9 -16.82 -33.05 -14.97
CA LYS A 9 -17.68 -32.74 -16.13
C LYS A 9 -18.25 -31.32 -16.12
N ASP A 10 -18.44 -30.75 -14.93
CA ASP A 10 -18.98 -29.42 -14.70
C ASP A 10 -17.90 -28.33 -14.52
N ALA A 11 -16.62 -28.63 -14.83
CA ALA A 11 -15.50 -27.70 -14.61
C ALA A 11 -15.67 -26.35 -15.33
N ALA A 12 -16.25 -26.34 -16.53
CA ALA A 12 -16.54 -25.11 -17.26
C ALA A 12 -17.56 -24.23 -16.49
N SER A 13 -18.63 -24.83 -15.97
CA SER A 13 -19.64 -24.14 -15.17
C SER A 13 -19.05 -23.56 -13.88
N ARG A 14 -18.12 -24.26 -13.23
CA ARG A 14 -17.43 -23.76 -12.02
C ARG A 14 -16.55 -22.55 -12.29
N LYS A 15 -15.84 -22.54 -13.42
CA LYS A 15 -14.95 -21.43 -13.83
C LYS A 15 -15.71 -20.22 -14.36
N ALA A 16 -16.95 -20.40 -14.83
CA ALA A 16 -17.79 -19.34 -15.36
C ALA A 16 -18.49 -18.50 -14.28
N VAL A 17 -18.35 -18.85 -13.00
CA VAL A 17 -18.93 -18.07 -11.90
C VAL A 17 -18.27 -16.69 -11.85
N ALA A 18 -19.10 -15.65 -11.90
CA ALA A 18 -18.62 -14.28 -11.86
C ALA A 18 -17.91 -13.97 -10.53
N PRO A 19 -16.79 -13.23 -10.54
CA PRO A 19 -16.09 -12.86 -9.33
C PRO A 19 -16.90 -11.86 -8.50
N VAL A 20 -16.74 -11.93 -7.18
CA VAL A 20 -17.29 -10.95 -6.24
C VAL A 20 -16.13 -10.35 -5.44
N ILE A 21 -16.02 -9.02 -5.46
CA ILE A 21 -15.00 -8.30 -4.69
C ILE A 21 -15.29 -8.47 -3.20
N CYS A 22 -14.32 -8.97 -2.44
CA CYS A 22 -14.46 -9.24 -1.00
C CYS A 22 -14.74 -7.96 -0.19
N TYR A 23 -14.06 -6.86 -0.53
CA TYR A 23 -14.15 -5.59 0.19
C TYR A 23 -14.30 -4.44 -0.82
N PRO A 24 -15.53 -4.07 -1.22
CA PRO A 24 -15.75 -2.91 -2.08
C PRO A 24 -15.25 -1.63 -1.38
N THR A 25 -14.24 -0.97 -1.95
CA THR A 25 -13.56 0.18 -1.34
C THR A 25 -14.46 1.39 -1.13
N GLN A 26 -15.53 1.52 -1.94
CA GLN A 26 -16.52 2.60 -1.82
C GLN A 26 -17.28 2.56 -0.48
N ARG A 27 -17.26 1.41 0.21
CA ARG A 27 -17.88 1.24 1.54
C ARG A 27 -16.94 1.56 2.70
N LEU A 28 -15.66 1.79 2.43
CA LEU A 28 -14.72 2.21 3.46
C LEU A 28 -14.94 3.68 3.81
N PRO A 29 -14.63 4.11 5.04
CA PRO A 29 -14.60 5.54 5.37
C PRO A 29 -13.64 6.27 4.44
N GLN A 30 -14.13 7.24 3.66
CA GLN A 30 -13.30 7.92 2.66
C GLN A 30 -12.39 8.96 3.32
N PRO A 31 -11.09 9.01 2.97
CA PRO A 31 -10.21 10.07 3.45
C PRO A 31 -10.58 11.42 2.81
N ASP A 32 -10.52 12.50 3.59
CA ASP A 32 -10.67 13.86 3.07
C ASP A 32 -9.35 14.33 2.43
N LEU A 33 -9.12 13.89 1.18
CA LEU A 33 -7.90 14.22 0.45
C LEU A 33 -7.76 15.72 0.18
N ALA A 34 -8.88 16.44 0.00
CA ALA A 34 -8.85 17.88 -0.21
C ALA A 34 -8.33 18.60 1.05
N PHE A 35 -8.83 18.20 2.22
CA PHE A 35 -8.35 18.70 3.50
C PHE A 35 -6.86 18.36 3.72
N TYR A 36 -6.44 17.12 3.46
CA TYR A 36 -5.04 16.73 3.62
C TYR A 36 -4.10 17.49 2.69
N ARG A 37 -4.49 17.71 1.43
CA ARG A 37 -3.72 18.50 0.46
C ARG A 37 -3.64 19.97 0.86
N ALA A 38 -4.72 20.55 1.38
CA ALA A 38 -4.72 21.92 1.90
C ALA A 38 -3.74 22.07 3.08
N LEU A 39 -3.76 21.14 4.03
CA LEU A 39 -2.78 21.10 5.13
C LEU A 39 -1.35 20.91 4.62
N ARG A 40 -1.15 20.02 3.65
CA ARG A 40 0.17 19.79 3.05
C ARG A 40 0.72 21.03 2.36
N ALA A 41 -0.13 21.81 1.69
CA ALA A 41 0.28 23.05 1.03
C ALA A 41 0.77 24.12 2.03
N ALA A 42 0.20 24.14 3.24
CA ALA A 42 0.62 25.04 4.31
C ALA A 42 1.80 24.52 5.16
N ALA A 43 2.15 23.22 5.02
CA ALA A 43 3.19 22.59 5.82
C ALA A 43 4.60 23.06 5.43
N LYS A 44 5.49 23.18 6.42
CA LYS A 44 6.91 23.49 6.23
C LYS A 44 7.75 22.21 6.40
N PRO A 45 8.79 22.00 5.58
CA PRO A 45 9.75 20.93 5.81
C PRO A 45 10.43 21.10 7.18
N SER A 46 10.54 20.00 7.93
CA SER A 46 11.22 19.99 9.23
C SER A 46 12.52 19.18 9.23
N GLU A 47 12.57 18.11 8.44
CA GLU A 47 13.68 17.16 8.41
C GLU A 47 13.78 16.51 7.03
N ALA A 48 14.99 16.07 6.66
CA ALA A 48 15.25 15.23 5.51
C ALA A 48 16.22 14.12 5.91
N VAL A 49 15.89 12.88 5.55
CA VAL A 49 16.73 11.69 5.78
C VAL A 49 17.10 11.10 4.44
N LEU A 50 18.40 11.01 4.16
CA LEU A 50 18.92 10.33 2.99
C LEU A 50 19.18 8.86 3.33
N VAL A 51 18.57 7.94 2.59
CA VAL A 51 18.81 6.50 2.73
C VAL A 51 19.89 6.09 1.74
N PRO A 52 21.09 5.65 2.20
CA PRO A 52 22.13 5.20 1.29
C PRO A 52 21.72 3.94 0.51
N PRO A 53 22.28 3.68 -0.68
CA PRO A 53 22.00 2.45 -1.42
C PRO A 53 22.35 1.22 -0.59
N ARG A 54 21.43 0.25 -0.53
CA ARG A 54 21.56 -1.02 0.23
C ARG A 54 21.58 -0.85 1.75
N GLU A 55 21.22 0.32 2.26
CA GLU A 55 21.12 0.61 3.69
C GLU A 55 19.67 0.93 4.08
N ALA A 56 19.43 1.02 5.39
CA ALA A 56 18.15 1.45 5.95
C ALA A 56 18.33 2.70 6.81
N ALA A 57 17.30 3.54 6.86
CA ALA A 57 17.21 4.63 7.82
C ALA A 57 15.84 4.60 8.51
N THR A 58 15.77 5.28 9.65
CA THR A 58 14.52 5.48 10.38
C THR A 58 14.21 6.97 10.43
N PHE A 59 12.93 7.31 10.49
CA PHE A 59 12.45 8.67 10.66
C PHE A 59 11.15 8.64 11.48
N SER A 60 10.83 9.75 12.14
CA SER A 60 9.61 9.87 12.95
C SER A 60 8.71 10.95 12.38
N VAL A 61 7.42 10.67 12.29
CA VAL A 61 6.41 11.62 11.81
C VAL A 61 5.34 11.75 12.89
N PRO A 62 5.07 12.95 13.42
CA PRO A 62 3.99 13.13 14.37
C PRO A 62 2.64 12.88 13.71
N MET A 63 1.61 12.58 14.50
CA MET A 63 0.24 12.52 14.01
C MET A 63 -0.14 13.84 13.34
N GLY A 64 -0.70 13.78 12.12
CA GLY A 64 -0.99 14.96 11.29
C GLY A 64 0.21 15.52 10.52
N GLY A 65 1.41 14.96 10.70
CA GLY A 65 2.58 15.24 9.89
C GLY A 65 2.55 14.57 8.52
N PHE A 66 3.50 14.93 7.67
CA PHE A 66 3.66 14.40 6.32
C PHE A 66 5.07 13.89 6.12
N PHE A 67 5.23 12.77 5.41
CA PHE A 67 6.51 12.34 4.86
C PHE A 67 6.39 12.12 3.35
N ARG A 68 7.52 12.27 2.65
CA ARG A 68 7.63 12.06 1.21
C ARG A 68 8.85 11.19 0.95
N ILE A 69 8.68 10.15 0.14
CA ILE A 69 9.77 9.34 -0.40
C ILE A 69 9.98 9.81 -1.84
N SER A 70 11.20 10.19 -2.19
CA SER A 70 11.55 10.76 -3.49
C SER A 70 12.66 9.93 -4.13
N SER A 71 12.54 9.65 -5.42
CA SER A 71 13.68 9.27 -6.25
C SER A 71 14.52 10.52 -6.54
N ILE A 72 15.85 10.43 -6.41
CA ILE A 72 16.74 11.60 -6.48
C ILE A 72 17.83 11.47 -7.56
N GLU A 73 18.66 10.43 -7.52
CA GLU A 73 19.83 10.27 -8.41
C GLU A 73 19.53 9.34 -9.60
N GLY A 74 18.73 8.30 -9.38
CA GLY A 74 18.39 7.32 -10.39
C GLY A 74 17.27 6.38 -9.93
N PRO A 75 16.80 5.48 -10.82
CA PRO A 75 15.74 4.54 -10.51
C PRO A 75 16.13 3.62 -9.33
N GLN A 76 15.35 3.66 -8.27
CA GLN A 76 15.56 2.86 -7.06
C GLN A 76 14.20 2.58 -6.42
N VAL A 77 13.96 1.32 -6.04
CA VAL A 77 12.82 0.89 -5.23
C VAL A 77 13.17 0.94 -3.74
N GLY A 78 12.19 1.05 -2.86
CA GLY A 78 12.40 1.04 -1.41
C GLY A 78 11.34 0.22 -0.68
N ASP A 79 11.79 -0.55 0.32
CA ASP A 79 10.92 -1.31 1.20
C ASP A 79 10.55 -0.46 2.42
N LEU A 80 9.25 -0.19 2.60
CA LEU A 80 8.74 0.63 3.70
C LEU A 80 8.13 -0.24 4.80
N ASN A 81 8.52 0.04 6.04
CA ASN A 81 7.79 -0.43 7.23
C ASN A 81 7.34 0.78 8.06
N LEU A 82 6.17 0.66 8.69
CA LEU A 82 5.62 1.67 9.59
C LEU A 82 5.24 1.05 10.93
N TRP A 83 5.47 1.81 12.00
CA TRP A 83 5.08 1.47 13.36
C TRP A 83 4.41 2.67 14.03
N ASN A 84 3.55 2.41 15.00
CA ASN A 84 3.14 3.44 15.95
C ASN A 84 4.34 3.81 16.83
N ALA A 85 4.72 5.10 16.85
CA ALA A 85 5.86 5.61 17.59
C ALA A 85 5.80 5.34 19.11
N HIS A 86 4.60 5.16 19.67
CA HIS A 86 4.40 4.89 21.09
C HIS A 86 4.04 3.43 21.38
N ASN A 87 3.91 2.59 20.35
CA ASN A 87 3.62 1.16 20.50
C ASN A 87 4.10 0.37 19.27
N LEU A 88 5.34 -0.14 19.31
CA LEU A 88 5.94 -0.89 18.21
C LEU A 88 5.27 -2.25 17.93
N SER A 89 4.35 -2.72 18.79
CA SER A 89 3.53 -3.90 18.45
C SER A 89 2.50 -3.58 17.36
N GLU A 90 2.04 -2.32 17.28
CA GLU A 90 1.21 -1.81 16.20
C GLU A 90 2.07 -1.41 15.01
N ARG A 91 1.99 -2.19 13.93
CA ARG A 91 2.80 -2.02 12.73
C ARG A 91 1.99 -2.21 11.46
N PHE A 92 2.55 -1.80 10.34
CA PHE A 92 1.96 -1.97 9.02
C PHE A 92 1.60 -3.44 8.75
N TYR A 93 0.41 -3.62 8.16
CA TYR A 93 -0.13 -4.93 7.80
C TYR A 93 -0.48 -4.97 6.31
N SER A 94 0.50 -5.35 5.49
CA SER A 94 0.36 -5.46 4.03
C SER A 94 -0.78 -6.40 3.64
N GLY A 95 -0.94 -7.55 4.33
CA GLY A 95 -1.97 -8.53 4.01
C GLY A 95 -3.41 -8.00 4.07
N LYS A 96 -3.77 -7.24 5.11
CA LYS A 96 -5.12 -6.64 5.21
C LYS A 96 -5.26 -5.40 4.35
N THR A 97 -4.19 -4.62 4.21
CA THR A 97 -4.12 -3.49 3.27
C THR A 97 -4.40 -3.96 1.84
N ARG A 98 -3.76 -5.06 1.41
CA ARG A 98 -3.98 -5.73 0.13
C ARG A 98 -5.42 -6.19 -0.06
N ALA A 99 -6.01 -6.79 0.97
CA ALA A 99 -7.38 -7.26 0.89
C ALA A 99 -8.38 -6.11 0.70
N LEU A 100 -8.07 -4.93 1.24
CA LEU A 100 -8.93 -3.75 1.15
C LEU A 100 -8.75 -2.98 -0.16
N HIS A 101 -7.50 -2.75 -0.59
CA HIS A 101 -7.19 -1.81 -1.67
C HIS A 101 -6.71 -2.48 -2.97
N GLY A 102 -6.26 -3.73 -2.90
CA GLY A 102 -5.72 -4.45 -4.06
C GLY A 102 -4.23 -4.77 -3.94
N THR A 103 -3.63 -5.23 -5.03
CA THR A 103 -2.22 -5.69 -5.03
C THR A 103 -1.21 -4.57 -4.85
N HIS A 104 -1.61 -3.34 -5.19
CA HIS A 104 -0.78 -2.14 -5.19
C HIS A 104 -1.57 -0.98 -4.59
N LEU A 105 -0.87 0.06 -4.14
CA LEU A 105 -1.48 1.24 -3.53
C LEU A 105 -1.20 2.50 -4.34
N THR A 106 -2.15 3.42 -4.36
CA THR A 106 -1.97 4.76 -4.92
C THR A 106 -2.73 5.81 -4.11
N THR A 107 -2.85 7.03 -4.63
CA THR A 107 -3.56 8.15 -4.02
C THR A 107 -4.94 7.76 -3.50
N GLY A 108 -5.21 8.07 -2.22
CA GLY A 108 -6.46 7.71 -1.53
C GLY A 108 -6.38 6.43 -0.71
N ASP A 109 -5.46 5.53 -1.03
CA ASP A 109 -5.27 4.31 -0.28
C ASP A 109 -4.62 4.55 1.07
N ARG A 110 -4.82 3.59 1.96
CA ARG A 110 -4.37 3.65 3.35
C ARG A 110 -3.53 2.43 3.69
N MET A 111 -2.41 2.67 4.36
CA MET A 111 -1.62 1.62 4.99
C MET A 111 -2.23 1.30 6.36
N TRP A 112 -2.79 0.10 6.52
CA TRP A 112 -3.50 -0.30 7.73
C TRP A 112 -2.57 -0.99 8.73
N SER A 113 -2.83 -0.81 10.03
CA SER A 113 -2.11 -1.50 11.10
C SER A 113 -2.61 -2.94 11.31
N ALA A 114 -1.73 -3.76 11.90
CA ALA A 114 -2.03 -5.14 12.26
C ALA A 114 -3.09 -5.23 13.37
N PHE A 115 -3.75 -6.39 13.44
CA PHE A 115 -4.63 -6.74 14.55
C PHE A 115 -3.87 -6.67 15.90
N PRO A 116 -4.54 -6.28 17.00
CA PRO A 116 -5.97 -5.99 17.10
C PRO A 116 -6.37 -4.56 16.68
N HIS A 117 -5.41 -3.69 16.35
CA HIS A 117 -5.64 -2.25 16.19
C HIS A 117 -6.45 -1.91 14.93
N LEU A 118 -6.09 -2.51 13.79
CA LEU A 118 -6.73 -2.34 12.47
C LEU A 118 -7.23 -0.91 12.21
N ARG A 119 -6.31 0.05 12.18
CA ARG A 119 -6.59 1.45 11.82
C ARG A 119 -5.64 1.96 10.76
N PRO A 120 -5.97 3.04 10.04
CA PRO A 120 -5.01 3.69 9.16
C PRO A 120 -3.80 4.22 9.94
N LEU A 121 -2.60 3.87 9.48
CA LEU A 121 -1.33 4.47 9.93
C LEU A 121 -0.95 5.66 9.07
N ALA A 122 -1.21 5.57 7.76
CA ALA A 122 -0.93 6.62 6.78
C ALA A 122 -1.92 6.54 5.61
N THR A 123 -2.14 7.69 4.96
CA THR A 123 -2.93 7.81 3.72
C THR A 123 -2.03 8.37 2.63
N ILE A 124 -2.04 7.77 1.43
CA ILE A 124 -1.32 8.30 0.29
C ILE A 124 -2.11 9.50 -0.25
N ILE A 125 -1.50 10.68 -0.23
CA ILE A 125 -2.16 11.92 -0.71
C ILE A 125 -1.73 12.32 -2.11
N GLU A 126 -0.58 11.82 -2.57
CA GLU A 126 0.00 12.12 -3.87
C GLU A 126 0.86 10.94 -4.31
N ASP A 127 0.74 10.56 -5.58
CA ASP A 127 1.55 9.54 -6.25
C ASP A 127 1.87 10.04 -7.66
N THR A 128 3.13 10.36 -7.94
CA THR A 128 3.54 10.89 -9.25
C THR A 128 3.59 9.82 -10.34
N LEU A 129 3.36 8.55 -9.99
CA LEU A 129 3.31 7.41 -10.90
C LEU A 129 1.89 6.84 -11.05
N ASP A 130 0.86 7.55 -10.59
CA ASP A 130 -0.54 7.11 -10.65
C ASP A 130 -1.03 6.84 -12.08
N TRP A 131 -0.47 7.54 -13.07
CA TRP A 131 -0.71 7.34 -14.50
C TRP A 131 -0.31 5.95 -15.01
N TYR A 132 0.52 5.20 -14.28
CA TYR A 132 1.00 3.89 -14.71
C TYR A 132 -0.13 2.85 -14.80
N GLY A 133 -1.08 2.88 -13.86
CA GLY A 133 -2.18 1.94 -13.81
C GLY A 133 -1.73 0.46 -13.70
N ILE A 134 -2.32 -0.40 -14.52
CA ILE A 134 -1.95 -1.81 -14.66
C ILE A 134 -1.53 -2.04 -16.11
N ASP A 135 -0.31 -2.53 -16.32
CA ASP A 135 0.22 -2.82 -17.66
C ASP A 135 -0.40 -4.08 -18.29
N GLU A 136 -0.04 -4.39 -19.55
CA GLU A 136 -0.56 -5.54 -20.31
C GLU A 136 -0.20 -6.91 -19.70
N PHE A 137 0.76 -6.96 -18.79
CA PHE A 137 1.23 -8.16 -18.09
C PHE A 137 0.65 -8.26 -16.68
N GLY A 138 -0.15 -7.27 -16.23
CA GLY A 138 -0.71 -7.22 -14.88
C GLY A 138 0.21 -6.56 -13.85
N GLY A 139 1.26 -5.86 -14.28
CA GLY A 139 2.20 -5.13 -13.44
C GLY A 139 1.70 -3.73 -13.04
N SER A 140 2.08 -3.29 -11.84
CA SER A 140 1.83 -1.94 -11.30
C SER A 140 2.97 -1.54 -10.34
N VAL A 141 2.89 -0.34 -9.76
CA VAL A 141 3.89 0.21 -8.81
C VAL A 141 3.35 0.28 -7.38
N HIS A 142 4.24 0.32 -6.37
CA HIS A 142 3.90 0.41 -4.94
C HIS A 142 3.15 -0.81 -4.40
N ASP A 143 3.78 -1.98 -4.53
CA ASP A 143 3.15 -3.26 -4.21
C ASP A 143 2.96 -3.49 -2.70
N VAL A 144 1.95 -4.30 -2.37
CA VAL A 144 1.73 -4.89 -1.03
C VAL A 144 1.54 -6.41 -1.10
N ILE A 145 2.13 -7.04 -2.13
CA ILE A 145 2.06 -8.48 -2.39
C ILE A 145 3.38 -9.19 -2.02
N GLY A 146 4.49 -8.48 -2.03
CA GLY A 146 5.80 -8.98 -1.61
C GLY A 146 5.92 -9.18 -0.09
N THR A 147 7.13 -9.53 0.35
CA THR A 147 7.47 -9.67 1.78
C THR A 147 8.69 -8.83 2.17
N ARG A 148 9.86 -9.17 1.62
CA ARG A 148 11.15 -8.45 1.56
C ARG A 148 12.25 -9.46 1.18
N CYS A 149 13.29 -9.00 0.49
CA CYS A 149 14.44 -9.84 0.10
C CYS A 149 15.41 -10.12 1.24
#